data_AF-A0A7A3BPL1-F1
#
_entry.id   AF-A0A7A3BPL1-F1
#
_cell.length_a   1.000
_cell.length_b   1.000
_cell.length_c   1.000
_cell.angle_alpha   90.00
_cell.angle_beta   90.00
_cell.angle_gamma   90.00
#
_symmetry.space_group_name_H-M   'P 1'
#
loop_
_entity.id
_entity.type
_entity.pdbx_description
1 polymer ?
#
loop_
_entity_poly.entity_id
_entity_poly.type
_entity_poly.pdbx_seq_one_letter_code
_entity_poly.pdbx_strand_id
1 'polypeptide(L)'
;MGVKINWTPEMDALLGQDEDRAIADRLYREYPAMRWISTKLVQERRKALGIEGCGRNRSKPTGSKPRKPTVVTPPWTPEEDAILGTGSLEKVSVRLSRPTSQIQKRMKELGIAHFAQRGTPRSSVKLQAEEAQKERNKVRLIQRMRKGAVIAEGVASGYTYTALAKELGISPTAARNQFLMFLRVAMLPSMLGEEIPRDFKNIPSHVLKKAVCCVENYCINLEKAEEE
;
A
#
# COMPACT_ATOMS: atom_id res chain seq x y z
N MET A 1 23.31 -4.93 34.60
CA MET A 1 23.92 -4.53 35.89
C MET A 1 23.52 -3.09 36.16
N GLY A 2 22.65 -2.85 37.15
CA GLY A 2 22.18 -1.50 37.47
C GLY A 2 23.28 -0.75 38.24
N VAL A 3 23.69 0.41 37.72
CA VAL A 3 24.63 1.28 38.42
C VAL A 3 23.91 1.83 39.64
N LYS A 4 24.36 1.47 40.84
CA LYS A 4 23.79 1.95 42.10
C LYS A 4 24.30 3.37 42.34
N ILE A 5 23.42 4.36 42.30
CA ILE A 5 23.74 5.72 42.79
C ILE A 5 23.87 5.65 44.30
N ASN A 6 24.96 6.20 44.84
CA ASN A 6 25.05 6.55 46.25
C ASN A 6 24.31 7.88 46.46
N TRP A 7 23.04 7.80 46.84
CA TRP A 7 22.22 8.97 47.16
C TRP A 7 22.77 9.64 48.41
N THR A 8 23.13 10.92 48.31
CA THR A 8 23.52 11.73 49.46
C THR A 8 22.29 12.37 50.11
N PRO A 9 22.35 12.73 51.40
CA PRO A 9 21.26 13.44 52.07
C PRO A 9 20.85 14.74 51.36
N GLU A 10 21.81 15.43 50.72
CA GLU A 10 21.55 16.63 49.91
C GLU A 10 20.69 16.33 48.68
N MET A 11 20.93 15.20 47.99
CA MET A 11 20.14 14.78 46.84
C MET A 11 18.73 14.33 47.24
N ASP A 12 18.61 13.63 48.36
CA ASP A 12 17.30 13.20 48.88
C ASP A 12 16.46 14.42 49.31
N ALA A 13 17.09 15.49 49.82
CA ALA A 13 16.41 16.74 50.17
C ALA A 13 15.81 17.48 48.96
N LEU A 14 16.34 17.27 47.73
CA LEU A 14 15.80 17.84 46.50
C LEU A 14 14.50 17.14 46.04
N LEU A 15 14.27 15.90 46.47
CA LEU A 15 13.10 15.12 46.06
C LEU A 15 11.82 15.71 46.69
N GLY A 16 10.88 16.13 45.85
CA GLY A 16 9.63 16.77 46.30
C GLY A 16 9.69 18.30 46.43
N GLN A 17 10.83 18.94 46.14
CA GLN A 17 10.89 20.40 45.97
C GLN A 17 10.45 20.84 44.57
N ASP A 18 10.79 20.03 43.56
CA ASP A 18 10.57 20.31 42.14
C ASP A 18 10.02 19.07 41.41
N GLU A 19 9.63 19.22 40.14
CA GLU A 19 9.24 18.08 39.32
C GLU A 19 10.42 17.10 39.13
N ASP A 20 10.16 15.79 39.12
CA ASP A 20 11.19 14.74 38.99
C ASP A 20 12.12 14.96 37.78
N ARG A 21 11.62 15.61 36.72
CA ARG A 21 12.41 15.96 35.53
C ARG A 21 13.38 17.09 35.79
N ALA A 22 12.92 18.16 36.45
CA ALA A 22 13.76 19.30 36.79
C ALA A 22 14.85 18.89 37.79
N ILE A 23 14.53 18.01 38.73
CA ILE A 23 15.50 17.43 39.66
C ILE A 23 16.55 16.59 38.91
N ALA A 24 16.13 15.72 37.97
CA ALA A 24 17.07 14.97 37.15
C ALA A 24 17.99 15.89 36.33
N ASP A 25 17.45 16.96 35.74
CA ASP A 25 18.22 17.94 34.98
C ASP A 25 19.16 18.79 35.86
N ARG A 26 18.81 19.02 37.14
CA ARG A 26 19.68 19.69 38.12
C ARG A 26 20.84 18.78 38.53
N LEU A 27 20.53 17.54 38.92
CA LEU A 27 21.53 16.54 39.30
C LEU A 27 22.49 16.20 38.14
N TYR A 28 22.00 16.19 36.90
CA TYR A 28 22.83 16.04 35.72
C TYR A 28 23.87 17.17 35.57
N ARG A 29 23.47 18.41 35.87
CA ARG A 29 24.34 19.60 35.74
C ARG A 29 25.36 19.70 36.85
N GLU A 30 24.96 19.40 38.08
CA GLU A 30 25.81 19.52 39.27
C GLU A 30 26.77 18.34 39.43
N TYR A 31 26.40 17.15 38.96
CA TYR A 31 27.22 15.94 39.06
C TYR A 31 27.47 15.33 37.67
N PRO A 32 28.49 15.80 36.92
CA PRO A 32 28.79 15.31 35.56
C PRO A 32 29.04 13.79 35.48
N ALA A 33 29.49 13.17 36.58
CA ALA A 33 29.66 11.72 36.71
C ALA A 33 28.32 10.94 36.70
N MET A 34 27.19 11.63 36.91
CA MET A 34 25.83 11.10 36.90
C MET A 34 25.07 11.45 35.60
N ARG A 35 25.80 11.56 34.47
CA ARG A 35 25.28 11.82 33.11
C ARG A 35 24.15 10.87 32.65
N TRP A 36 23.98 9.76 33.36
CA TRP A 36 22.97 8.72 33.11
C TRP A 36 21.77 8.79 34.07
N ILE A 37 21.67 9.82 34.93
CA ILE A 37 20.54 9.97 35.83
C ILE A 37 19.27 10.25 35.03
N SER A 38 18.27 9.38 35.21
CA SER A 38 17.00 9.47 34.49
C SER A 38 15.89 9.95 35.43
N THR A 39 14.89 10.63 34.88
CA THR A 39 13.67 11.03 35.60
C THR A 39 13.00 9.84 36.31
N LYS A 40 13.11 8.64 35.73
CA LYS A 40 12.56 7.40 36.30
C LYS A 40 13.28 6.98 37.59
N LEU A 41 14.60 7.18 37.66
CA LEU A 41 15.39 6.83 38.85
C LEU A 41 15.10 7.77 40.02
N VAL A 42 14.92 9.06 39.73
CA VAL A 42 14.46 10.08 40.70
C VAL A 42 13.06 9.72 41.21
N GLN A 43 12.15 9.30 40.33
CA GLN A 43 10.81 8.83 40.70
C GLN A 43 10.84 7.60 41.61
N GLU A 44 11.68 6.62 41.30
CA GLU A 44 11.82 5.41 42.09
C GLU A 44 12.39 5.72 43.48
N ARG A 45 13.40 6.60 43.57
CA ARG A 45 13.97 7.04 44.86
C ARG A 45 12.96 7.84 45.68
N ARG A 46 12.27 8.81 45.07
CA ARG A 46 11.21 9.59 45.72
C ARG A 46 10.13 8.68 46.33
N LYS A 47 9.67 7.69 45.55
CA LYS A 47 8.68 6.71 46.01
C LYS A 47 9.21 5.85 47.16
N ALA A 48 10.48 5.44 47.12
CA ALA A 48 11.10 4.67 48.20
C ALA A 48 11.19 5.47 49.51
N LEU A 49 11.26 6.80 49.44
CA LEU A 49 11.22 7.71 50.60
C LEU A 49 9.79 8.13 51.00
N GLY A 50 8.76 7.61 50.31
CA GLY A 50 7.36 7.93 50.61
C GLY A 50 6.94 9.37 50.29
N ILE A 51 7.79 10.14 49.60
CA ILE A 51 7.51 11.53 49.25
C ILE A 51 6.53 11.53 48.09
N GLU A 52 5.39 12.19 48.19
CA GLU A 52 4.50 12.39 47.05
C GLU A 52 5.13 13.34 46.04
N GLY A 53 4.95 13.07 44.75
CA GLY A 53 5.58 13.89 43.71
C GLY A 53 4.83 15.20 43.60
N CYS A 54 5.56 16.31 43.43
CA CYS A 54 4.97 17.57 42.99
C CYS A 54 4.11 17.26 41.76
N GLY A 55 2.79 17.41 41.93
CA GLY A 55 1.82 16.93 40.97
C GLY A 55 2.16 17.45 39.58
N ARG A 56 2.01 16.61 38.55
CA ARG A 56 2.06 17.10 37.16
C ARG A 56 1.04 18.22 37.05
N ASN A 57 1.50 19.47 37.03
CA ASN A 57 0.69 20.58 36.58
C ASN A 57 0.40 20.31 35.11
N ARG A 58 -0.70 19.58 34.82
CA ARG A 58 -1.22 19.40 33.46
C ARG A 58 -1.68 20.72 32.84
N SER A 59 -1.71 21.78 33.64
CA SER A 59 -1.78 23.18 33.25
C SER A 59 -0.39 23.71 32.94
N LYS A 60 0.20 23.25 31.84
CA LYS A 60 1.28 24.00 31.20
C LYS A 60 0.66 25.30 30.68
N PRO A 61 1.15 26.51 31.03
CA PRO A 61 0.72 27.74 30.40
C PRO A 61 1.45 27.86 29.05
N THR A 62 1.24 26.89 28.16
CA THR A 62 1.46 27.12 26.73
C THR A 62 0.32 27.98 26.27
N GLY A 63 0.60 29.08 25.57
CA GLY A 63 -0.37 29.99 24.93
C GLY A 63 -1.36 29.25 24.02
N SER A 64 -2.27 28.54 24.66
CA SER A 64 -3.33 27.77 24.07
C SER A 64 -4.41 28.80 23.82
N LYS A 65 -4.71 29.06 22.54
CA LYS A 65 -5.89 29.84 22.16
C LYS A 65 -7.07 29.42 23.04
N PRO A 66 -7.89 30.36 23.54
CA PRO A 66 -9.03 30.02 24.40
C PRO A 66 -9.83 28.89 23.73
N ARG A 67 -10.13 27.84 24.50
CA ARG A 67 -10.97 26.74 24.01
C ARG A 67 -12.26 27.37 23.51
N LYS A 68 -12.55 27.23 22.21
CA LYS A 68 -13.81 27.68 21.62
C LYS A 68 -14.96 27.14 22.49
N PRO A 69 -15.96 27.96 22.82
CA PRO A 69 -17.12 27.48 23.57
C PRO A 69 -17.68 26.26 22.85
N THR A 70 -17.94 25.19 23.61
CA THR A 70 -18.60 23.98 23.12
C THR A 70 -19.95 24.39 22.56
N VAL A 71 -20.03 24.49 21.23
CA VAL A 71 -21.27 24.71 20.51
C VAL A 71 -22.17 23.52 20.84
N VAL A 72 -23.22 23.76 21.63
CA VAL A 72 -24.27 22.78 21.89
C VAL A 72 -24.96 22.57 20.55
N THR A 73 -24.59 21.50 19.84
CA THR A 73 -25.16 21.26 18.52
C THR A 73 -26.55 20.66 18.65
N PRO A 74 -27.53 21.17 17.88
CA PRO A 74 -28.90 20.66 17.91
C PRO A 74 -28.94 19.18 17.54
N PRO A 75 -29.94 18.42 18.03
CA PRO A 75 -30.13 17.02 17.67
C PRO A 75 -30.31 16.86 16.16
N TRP A 76 -29.99 15.67 15.63
CA TRP A 76 -30.18 15.36 14.21
C TRP A 76 -31.66 15.18 13.89
N THR A 77 -32.13 15.80 12.81
CA THR A 77 -33.50 15.58 12.29
C THR A 77 -33.50 14.49 11.22
N PRO A 78 -34.64 13.79 11.00
CA PRO A 78 -34.74 12.77 9.95
C PRO A 78 -34.51 13.34 8.53
N GLU A 79 -34.83 14.62 8.31
CA GLU A 79 -34.56 15.32 7.05
C GLU A 79 -33.05 15.52 6.84
N GLU A 80 -32.31 15.84 7.90
CA GLU A 80 -30.84 15.92 7.85
C GLU A 80 -30.22 14.55 7.57
N ASP A 81 -30.74 13.49 8.22
CA ASP A 81 -30.27 12.12 8.02
C ASP A 81 -30.50 11.63 6.57
N ALA A 82 -31.59 12.05 5.92
CA ALA A 82 -31.86 11.74 4.50
C ALA A 82 -30.87 12.40 3.53
N ILE A 83 -30.24 13.51 3.92
CA ILE A 83 -29.22 14.21 3.13
C ILE A 83 -27.84 13.55 3.31
N LEU A 84 -27.62 12.81 4.40
CA LEU A 84 -26.36 12.10 4.64
C LEU A 84 -26.12 11.01 3.60
N GLY A 85 -24.94 11.01 2.96
CA GLY A 85 -24.57 10.03 1.94
C GLY A 85 -25.03 10.35 0.50
N THR A 86 -25.82 11.41 0.29
CA THR A 86 -26.23 11.87 -1.06
C THR A 86 -25.14 12.62 -1.83
N GLY A 87 -24.11 13.12 -1.14
CA GLY A 87 -23.02 13.86 -1.76
C GLY A 87 -21.75 13.92 -0.91
N SER A 88 -20.73 14.66 -1.39
CA SER A 88 -19.48 14.85 -0.66
C SER A 88 -19.69 15.55 0.68
N LEU A 89 -18.84 15.25 1.67
CA LEU A 89 -18.95 15.83 3.01
C LEU A 89 -18.96 17.36 3.00
N GLU A 90 -18.24 18.00 2.09
CA GLU A 90 -18.20 19.46 1.96
C GLU A 90 -19.55 20.01 1.51
N LYS A 91 -20.17 19.39 0.49
CA LYS A 91 -21.50 19.79 0.01
C LYS A 91 -22.56 19.58 1.08
N VAL A 92 -22.51 18.45 1.77
CA VAL A 92 -23.43 18.15 2.89
C VAL A 92 -23.18 19.10 4.06
N SER A 93 -21.92 19.44 4.35
CA SER A 93 -21.54 20.40 5.40
C SER A 93 -22.06 21.80 5.13
N VAL A 94 -21.94 22.29 3.90
CA VAL A 94 -22.51 23.58 3.49
C VAL A 94 -24.04 23.56 3.57
N ARG A 95 -24.67 22.47 3.12
CA ARG A 95 -26.13 22.35 3.10
C ARG A 95 -26.74 22.26 4.50
N LEU A 96 -26.10 21.53 5.41
CA LEU A 96 -26.56 21.33 6.78
C LEU A 96 -26.00 22.37 7.76
N SER A 97 -25.09 23.25 7.32
CA SER A 97 -24.35 24.19 8.18
C SER A 97 -23.69 23.52 9.41
N ARG A 98 -23.28 22.25 9.25
CA ARG A 98 -22.69 21.42 10.31
C ARG A 98 -21.25 21.04 9.94
N PRO A 99 -20.35 20.88 10.91
CA PRO A 99 -18.97 20.52 10.62
C PRO A 99 -18.88 19.08 10.07
N THR A 100 -17.94 18.88 9.15
CA THR A 100 -17.69 17.58 8.49
C THR A 100 -17.42 16.43 9.48
N SER A 101 -16.81 16.73 10.63
CA SER A 101 -16.55 15.76 11.70
C SER A 101 -17.82 15.21 12.35
N GLN A 102 -18.84 16.05 12.55
CA GLN A 102 -20.13 15.60 13.09
C GLN A 102 -20.91 14.77 12.09
N ILE A 103 -20.89 15.17 10.82
CA ILE A 103 -21.48 14.42 9.71
C ILE A 103 -20.85 13.03 9.61
N GLN A 104 -19.52 12.92 9.67
CA GLN A 104 -18.82 11.63 9.67
C GLN A 104 -19.21 10.75 10.86
N LYS A 105 -19.32 11.34 12.06
CA LYS A 105 -19.73 10.62 13.26
C LYS A 105 -21.15 10.06 13.10
N ARG A 106 -22.09 10.90 12.64
CA ARG A 106 -23.49 10.49 12.40
C ARG A 106 -23.61 9.43 11.30
N MET A 107 -22.88 9.57 10.20
CA MET A 107 -22.81 8.56 9.14
C MET A 107 -22.32 7.21 9.67
N LYS A 108 -21.33 7.21 10.57
CA LYS A 108 -20.83 5.99 11.22
C LYS A 108 -21.89 5.35 12.14
N GLU A 109 -22.62 6.17 12.90
CA GLU A 109 -23.72 5.70 13.75
C GLU A 109 -24.86 5.07 12.92
N LEU A 110 -25.16 5.62 11.75
CA LEU A 110 -26.17 5.11 10.81
C LEU A 110 -25.65 4.00 9.87
N GLY A 111 -24.38 3.61 9.96
CA GLY A 111 -23.77 2.61 9.07
C GLY A 111 -23.62 3.06 7.61
N ILE A 112 -23.74 4.36 7.33
CA ILE A 112 -23.60 4.91 5.98
C ILE A 112 -22.10 5.02 5.65
N ALA A 113 -21.65 4.22 4.68
CA ALA A 113 -20.29 4.29 4.19
C ALA A 113 -19.98 5.71 3.68
N HIS A 114 -18.79 6.21 4.01
CA HIS A 114 -18.36 7.53 3.61
C HIS A 114 -18.37 7.66 2.07
N PHE A 115 -18.91 8.75 1.54
CA PHE A 115 -19.03 9.01 0.10
C PHE A 115 -17.70 8.82 -0.64
N ALA A 116 -16.54 9.06 0.00
CA ALA A 116 -15.23 8.82 -0.61
C ALA A 116 -14.93 7.33 -0.91
N GLN A 117 -15.68 6.38 -0.32
CA GLN A 117 -15.56 4.95 -0.60
C GLN A 117 -16.50 4.46 -1.70
N ARG A 118 -17.49 5.26 -2.13
CA ARG A 118 -18.31 4.94 -3.29
C ARG A 118 -18.00 5.91 -4.44
N GLY A 119 -17.25 5.43 -5.42
CA GLY A 119 -17.13 6.08 -6.73
C GLY A 119 -16.42 7.44 -6.73
N THR A 120 -15.31 7.59 -6.00
CA THR A 120 -14.49 8.80 -6.22
C THR A 120 -13.85 8.76 -7.61
N PRO A 121 -13.57 9.93 -8.22
CA PRO A 121 -12.77 10.00 -9.45
C PRO A 121 -11.45 9.24 -9.32
N ARG A 122 -10.88 9.14 -8.10
CA ARG A 122 -9.66 8.38 -7.85
C ARG A 122 -9.88 6.86 -7.93
N SER A 123 -11.06 6.33 -7.59
CA SER A 123 -11.39 4.92 -7.80
C SER A 123 -11.75 4.63 -9.25
N SER A 124 -12.50 5.51 -9.93
CA SER A 124 -12.80 5.33 -11.36
C SER A 124 -11.55 5.49 -12.23
N VAL A 125 -10.69 6.48 -11.95
CA VAL A 125 -9.39 6.62 -12.62
C VAL A 125 -8.47 5.45 -12.31
N LYS A 126 -8.52 4.87 -11.10
CA LYS A 126 -7.76 3.65 -10.78
C LYS A 126 -8.29 2.44 -11.55
N LEU A 127 -9.61 2.28 -11.68
CA LEU A 127 -10.24 1.23 -12.48
C LEU A 127 -9.88 1.41 -13.96
N GLN A 128 -10.03 2.62 -14.51
CA GLN A 128 -9.62 2.94 -15.88
C GLN A 128 -8.13 2.74 -16.12
N ALA A 129 -7.27 3.08 -15.14
CA ALA A 129 -5.84 2.83 -15.24
C ALA A 129 -5.50 1.32 -15.16
N GLU A 130 -6.24 0.56 -14.35
CA GLU A 130 -6.09 -0.89 -14.25
C GLU A 130 -6.58 -1.59 -15.53
N GLU A 131 -7.71 -1.17 -16.07
CA GLU A 131 -8.25 -1.61 -17.37
C GLU A 131 -7.28 -1.26 -18.50
N ALA A 132 -6.82 -0.01 -18.57
CA ALA A 132 -5.82 0.41 -19.55
C ALA A 132 -4.51 -0.37 -19.41
N GLN A 133 -4.12 -0.74 -18.18
CA GLN A 133 -2.94 -1.57 -17.95
C GLN A 133 -3.16 -3.02 -18.37
N LYS A 134 -4.35 -3.59 -18.11
CA LYS A 134 -4.76 -4.91 -18.61
C LYS A 134 -4.71 -4.94 -20.13
N GLU A 135 -5.24 -3.90 -20.78
CA GLU A 135 -5.25 -3.78 -22.23
C GLU A 135 -3.84 -3.68 -22.82
N ARG A 136 -3.00 -2.83 -22.21
CA ARG A 136 -1.57 -2.74 -22.58
C ARG A 136 -0.83 -4.06 -22.40
N ASN A 137 -1.16 -4.84 -21.36
CA ASN A 137 -0.53 -6.13 -21.11
C ASN A 137 -1.00 -7.17 -22.12
N LYS A 138 -2.28 -7.16 -22.49
CA LYS A 138 -2.89 -8.01 -23.51
C LYS A 138 -2.28 -7.77 -24.89
N VAL A 139 -2.22 -6.53 -25.35
CA VAL A 139 -1.58 -6.17 -26.63
C VAL A 139 -0.11 -6.62 -26.66
N ARG A 140 0.63 -6.39 -25.56
CA ARG A 140 2.03 -6.87 -25.45
C ARG A 140 2.13 -8.39 -25.49
N LEU A 141 1.18 -9.11 -24.89
CA LEU A 141 1.15 -10.57 -24.93
C LEU A 141 0.93 -11.07 -26.36
N ILE A 142 -0.07 -10.52 -27.06
CA ILE A 142 -0.38 -10.87 -28.46
C ILE A 142 0.84 -10.64 -29.35
N GLN A 143 1.47 -9.46 -29.26
CA GLN A 143 2.67 -9.15 -30.03
C GLN A 143 3.82 -10.14 -29.76
N ARG A 144 4.04 -10.53 -28.50
CA ARG A 144 5.07 -11.51 -28.13
C ARG A 144 4.73 -12.91 -28.65
N MET A 145 3.47 -13.32 -28.59
CA MET A 145 3.00 -14.60 -29.12
C MET A 145 3.19 -14.67 -30.64
N ARG A 146 2.78 -13.63 -31.38
CA ARG A 146 2.96 -13.54 -32.84
C ARG A 146 4.46 -13.60 -33.22
N LYS A 147 5.32 -12.85 -32.53
CA LYS A 147 6.77 -12.94 -32.76
C LYS A 147 7.33 -14.33 -32.44
N GLY A 148 6.87 -14.95 -31.35
CA GLY A 148 7.24 -16.31 -30.99
C GLY A 148 6.81 -17.35 -32.04
N ALA A 149 5.64 -17.18 -32.65
CA ALA A 149 5.15 -18.02 -33.74
C ALA A 149 6.04 -17.92 -34.99
N VAL A 150 6.40 -16.69 -35.42
CA VAL A 150 7.34 -16.46 -36.53
C VAL A 150 8.70 -17.12 -36.24
N ILE A 151 9.20 -16.99 -35.01
CA ILE A 151 10.47 -17.62 -34.63
C ILE A 151 10.34 -19.15 -34.66
N ALA A 152 9.21 -19.71 -34.21
CA ALA A 152 8.99 -21.14 -34.21
C ALA A 152 8.91 -21.73 -35.62
N GLU A 153 8.27 -21.02 -36.55
CA GLU A 153 8.23 -21.40 -37.97
C GLU A 153 9.63 -21.33 -38.62
N GLY A 154 10.39 -20.28 -38.32
CA GLY A 154 11.79 -20.16 -38.77
C GLY A 154 12.66 -21.31 -38.24
N VAL A 155 12.54 -21.64 -36.96
CA VAL A 155 13.26 -22.79 -36.36
C VAL A 155 12.84 -24.11 -36.99
N ALA A 156 11.54 -24.31 -37.25
CA ALA A 156 11.03 -25.50 -37.96
C ALA A 156 11.58 -25.61 -39.39
N SER A 157 11.95 -24.47 -40.00
CA SER A 157 12.56 -24.38 -41.32
C SER A 157 14.10 -24.44 -41.29
N GLY A 158 14.71 -24.63 -40.12
CA GLY A 158 16.15 -24.81 -39.94
C GLY A 158 16.94 -23.52 -39.63
N TYR A 159 16.27 -22.39 -39.42
CA TYR A 159 16.93 -21.13 -39.06
C TYR A 159 17.30 -21.09 -37.57
N THR A 160 18.38 -20.37 -37.25
CA THR A 160 18.83 -20.15 -35.87
C THR A 160 18.15 -18.93 -35.24
N TYR A 161 18.05 -18.92 -33.91
CA TYR A 161 17.49 -17.77 -33.17
C TYR A 161 18.22 -16.46 -33.46
N THR A 162 19.54 -16.51 -33.71
CA THR A 162 20.36 -15.33 -33.95
C THR A 162 20.08 -14.69 -35.30
N ALA A 163 19.81 -15.49 -36.34
CA ALA A 163 19.39 -15.00 -37.64
C ALA A 163 18.01 -14.33 -37.56
N LEU A 164 17.04 -15.02 -36.94
CA LEU A 164 15.66 -14.52 -36.77
C LEU A 164 15.60 -13.27 -35.87
N ALA A 165 16.46 -13.19 -34.84
CA ALA A 165 16.55 -12.01 -33.98
C ALA A 165 16.98 -10.76 -34.77
N LYS A 166 17.91 -10.91 -35.72
CA LYS A 166 18.38 -9.81 -36.57
C LYS A 166 17.28 -9.31 -37.50
N GLU A 167 16.51 -10.21 -38.10
CA GLU A 167 15.38 -9.88 -38.99
C GLU A 167 14.25 -9.17 -38.23
N LEU A 168 13.95 -9.62 -37.02
CA LEU A 168 12.89 -9.04 -36.17
C LEU A 168 13.32 -7.79 -35.40
N GLY A 169 14.59 -7.37 -35.50
CA GLY A 169 15.13 -6.22 -34.78
C GLY A 169 15.12 -6.38 -33.25
N ILE A 170 15.27 -7.60 -32.75
CA ILE A 170 15.25 -7.92 -31.31
C ILE A 170 16.57 -8.54 -30.86
N SER A 171 16.82 -8.57 -29.55
CA SER A 171 18.01 -9.26 -29.02
C SER A 171 17.87 -10.79 -29.16
N PRO A 172 18.97 -11.54 -29.34
CA PRO A 172 18.93 -13.01 -29.40
C PRO A 172 18.26 -13.65 -28.17
N THR A 173 18.48 -13.07 -26.99
CA THR A 173 17.83 -13.50 -25.75
C THR A 173 16.32 -13.27 -25.79
N ALA A 174 15.87 -12.15 -26.35
CA ALA A 174 14.44 -11.88 -26.53
C ALA A 174 13.80 -12.85 -27.52
N ALA A 175 14.48 -13.18 -28.62
CA ALA A 175 14.01 -14.18 -29.58
C ALA A 175 13.87 -15.56 -28.91
N ARG A 176 14.88 -16.00 -28.14
CA ARG A 176 14.80 -17.25 -27.38
C ARG A 176 13.65 -17.25 -26.38
N ASN A 177 13.48 -16.16 -25.63
CA ASN A 177 12.41 -16.06 -24.63
C ASN A 177 11.01 -16.03 -25.27
N GLN A 178 10.84 -15.37 -26.41
CA GLN A 178 9.58 -15.34 -27.16
C GLN A 178 9.25 -16.72 -27.74
N PHE A 179 10.24 -17.44 -28.26
CA PHE A 179 10.07 -18.82 -28.70
C PHE A 179 9.63 -19.73 -27.55
N LEU A 180 10.32 -19.69 -26.41
CA LEU A 180 9.96 -20.50 -25.24
C LEU A 180 8.57 -20.13 -24.68
N MET A 181 8.22 -18.84 -24.69
CA MET A 181 6.87 -18.39 -24.30
C MET A 181 5.81 -18.96 -25.24
N PHE A 182 6.06 -18.90 -26.56
CA PHE A 182 5.18 -19.50 -27.57
C PHE A 182 5.00 -20.99 -27.32
N LEU A 183 6.10 -21.76 -27.15
CA LEU A 183 6.01 -23.20 -26.89
C LEU A 183 5.22 -23.50 -25.61
N ARG A 184 5.46 -22.73 -24.53
CA ARG A 184 4.77 -22.93 -23.25
C ARG A 184 3.26 -22.77 -23.37
N VAL A 185 2.79 -21.81 -24.17
CA VAL A 185 1.36 -21.55 -24.35
C VAL A 185 0.76 -22.51 -25.38
N ALA A 186 1.43 -22.69 -26.51
CA ALA A 186 0.92 -23.50 -27.61
C ALA A 186 0.85 -24.98 -27.24
N MET A 187 1.75 -25.48 -26.41
CA MET A 187 1.81 -26.90 -26.00
C MET A 187 1.05 -27.22 -24.72
N LEU A 188 0.16 -26.33 -24.26
CA LEU A 188 -0.79 -26.71 -23.23
C LEU A 188 -1.72 -27.80 -23.81
N PRO A 189 -1.95 -28.92 -23.10
CA PRO A 189 -2.82 -30.00 -23.59
C PRO A 189 -4.21 -29.52 -24.01
N SER A 190 -4.74 -28.50 -23.33
CA SER A 190 -6.02 -27.85 -23.65
C SER A 190 -6.04 -27.07 -24.97
N MET A 191 -4.87 -26.69 -25.51
CA MET A 191 -4.76 -25.86 -26.72
C MET A 191 -4.59 -26.70 -27.99
N LEU A 192 -3.83 -27.81 -27.91
CA LEU A 192 -3.54 -28.68 -29.06
C LEU A 192 -4.35 -29.99 -29.06
N GLY A 193 -4.95 -30.36 -27.93
CA GLY A 193 -5.70 -31.61 -27.77
C GLY A 193 -4.84 -32.87 -27.81
N GLU A 194 -3.51 -32.72 -27.79
CA GLU A 194 -2.53 -33.80 -27.91
C GLU A 194 -1.42 -33.61 -26.88
N GLU A 195 -0.98 -34.69 -26.23
CA GLU A 195 0.20 -34.66 -25.36
C GLU A 195 1.49 -34.66 -26.20
N ILE A 196 2.28 -33.60 -26.09
CA ILE A 196 3.52 -33.45 -26.85
C ILE A 196 4.71 -33.96 -26.00
N PRO A 197 5.68 -34.66 -26.61
CA PRO A 197 6.90 -35.09 -25.92
C PRO A 197 7.60 -33.94 -25.20
N ARG A 198 8.07 -34.20 -23.97
CA ARG A 198 8.76 -33.18 -23.13
C ARG A 198 10.08 -32.68 -23.72
N ASP A 199 10.61 -33.36 -24.73
CA ASP A 199 11.85 -33.00 -25.41
C ASP A 199 11.61 -31.94 -26.50
N PHE A 200 11.70 -30.68 -26.10
CA PHE A 200 11.54 -29.51 -26.97
C PHE A 200 12.61 -29.36 -28.07
N LYS A 201 13.61 -30.25 -28.12
CA LYS A 201 14.68 -30.23 -29.12
C LYS A 201 14.28 -30.85 -30.46
N ASN A 202 13.33 -31.79 -30.46
CA ASN A 202 12.96 -32.60 -31.63
C ASN A 202 11.45 -32.56 -31.90
N ILE A 203 10.86 -31.37 -31.90
CA ILE A 203 9.43 -31.22 -32.17
C ILE A 203 9.18 -31.34 -33.67
N PRO A 204 8.30 -32.24 -34.13
CA PRO A 204 8.01 -32.37 -35.55
C PRO A 204 7.48 -31.06 -36.15
N SER A 205 7.91 -30.73 -37.37
CA SER A 205 7.50 -29.50 -38.07
C SER A 205 5.97 -29.35 -38.19
N HIS A 206 5.24 -30.45 -38.42
CA HIS A 206 3.77 -30.42 -38.52
C HIS A 206 3.10 -30.02 -37.19
N VAL A 207 3.68 -30.41 -36.04
CA VAL A 207 3.19 -30.02 -34.71
C VAL A 207 3.42 -28.54 -34.48
N LEU A 208 4.59 -28.01 -34.86
CA LEU A 208 4.88 -26.57 -34.77
C LEU A 208 3.94 -25.75 -35.66
N LYS A 209 3.63 -26.21 -36.88
CA LYS A 209 2.65 -25.54 -37.76
C LYS A 209 1.24 -25.53 -37.16
N LYS A 210 0.79 -26.65 -36.60
CA LYS A 210 -0.51 -26.73 -35.88
C LYS A 210 -0.53 -25.78 -34.68
N ALA A 211 0.55 -25.74 -33.91
CA ALA A 211 0.74 -24.83 -32.77
C ALA A 211 0.66 -23.34 -33.18
N VAL A 212 1.28 -22.96 -34.30
CA VAL A 212 1.20 -21.59 -34.85
C VAL A 212 -0.25 -21.22 -35.14
N CYS A 213 -0.99 -22.09 -35.85
CA CYS A 213 -2.40 -21.84 -36.18
C CYS A 213 -3.28 -21.71 -34.92
N CYS A 214 -3.11 -22.59 -33.92
CA CYS A 214 -3.83 -22.50 -32.65
C CYS A 214 -3.55 -21.19 -31.92
N VAL A 215 -2.31 -20.73 -31.90
CA VAL A 215 -1.92 -19.46 -31.26
C VAL A 215 -2.47 -18.25 -32.01
N GLU A 216 -2.48 -18.27 -33.33
CA GLU A 216 -3.07 -17.20 -34.14
C GLU A 216 -4.57 -17.07 -33.88
N ASN A 217 -5.30 -18.19 -33.91
CA ASN A 217 -6.72 -18.22 -33.57
C ASN A 217 -6.97 -17.72 -32.14
N TYR A 218 -6.13 -18.11 -31.18
CA TYR A 218 -6.20 -17.59 -29.81
C TYR A 218 -5.98 -16.08 -29.74
N CYS A 219 -5.01 -15.54 -30.49
CA CYS A 219 -4.77 -14.09 -30.53
C CYS A 219 -5.95 -13.34 -31.15
N ILE A 220 -6.55 -13.86 -32.23
CA ILE A 220 -7.74 -13.28 -32.85
C ILE A 220 -8.93 -13.30 -31.88
N ASN A 221 -9.14 -14.41 -31.16
CA ASN A 221 -10.22 -14.51 -30.17
C ASN A 221 -10.00 -13.55 -28.99
N LEU A 222 -8.75 -13.37 -28.55
CA LEU A 222 -8.43 -12.37 -27.54
C LEU A 222 -8.72 -10.95 -28.03
N GLU A 223 -8.44 -10.63 -29.30
CA GLU A 223 -8.75 -9.33 -29.89
C GLU A 223 -10.28 -9.09 -29.95
N LYS A 224 -11.08 -10.13 -30.22
CA LYS A 224 -12.55 -10.03 -30.36
C LYS A 224 -13.34 -10.01 -29.05
N ALA A 225 -12.86 -10.68 -27.99
CA ALA A 225 -13.62 -10.89 -26.74
C ALA A 225 -13.90 -9.61 -25.89
N GLU A 226 -13.64 -8.41 -26.42
CA GLU A 226 -13.95 -7.12 -25.77
C GLU A 226 -14.82 -6.20 -26.63
N GLU A 227 -15.15 -6.60 -27.87
CA GLU A 227 -16.12 -5.89 -28.72
C GLU A 227 -17.58 -6.30 -28.43
N GLU A 228 -17.79 -7.36 -27.63
CA GLU A 228 -19.09 -7.88 -27.14
C GLU A 228 -19.29 -7.56 -25.65
#